data_AF-C0FXE8-F1
#
_entry.id   AF-C0FXE8-F1
#
_cell.length_a   1.000
_cell.length_b   1.000
_cell.length_c   1.000
_cell.angle_alpha   90.00
_cell.angle_beta   90.00
_cell.angle_gamma   90.00
#
_symmetry.space_group_name_H-M   'P 1'
#
loop_
_entity.id
_entity.type
_entity.pdbx_description
1 polymer ?
#
loop_
_entity_poly.entity_id
_entity_poly.type
_entity_poly.pdbx_seq_one_letter_code
_entity_poly.pdbx_strand_id
1 'polypeptide(L)'
;MTISERILKVLKDRNMTQAEFAKQVGIATSTISEWKKRKTNPTADKIMDICNVLQITPEQLLTGKGIEDEENINVTSRESCFTPYDIQLVQDYHGLKEEQQKRLMAYMEALKKIQSLEEI
;
A
#
# COMPACT_ATOMS: atom_id res chain seq x y z
N MET A 1 -7.50 11.33 11.87
CA MET A 1 -6.93 12.26 10.86
C MET A 1 -8.05 12.72 9.91
N THR A 2 -7.89 13.85 9.20
CA THR A 2 -8.77 14.25 8.08
C THR A 2 -8.45 13.46 6.81
N ILE A 3 -9.35 13.47 5.82
CA ILE A 3 -9.13 12.81 4.52
C ILE A 3 -7.85 13.35 3.86
N SER A 4 -7.65 14.67 3.89
CA SER A 4 -6.46 15.31 3.35
C SER A 4 -5.17 14.92 4.08
N GLU A 5 -5.22 14.79 5.41
CA GLU A 5 -4.08 14.31 6.19
C GLU A 5 -3.73 12.85 5.83
N ARG A 6 -4.73 12.00 5.61
CA ARG A 6 -4.53 10.62 5.15
C ARG A 6 -3.89 10.56 3.77
N ILE A 7 -4.35 11.38 2.82
CA ILE A 7 -3.75 11.50 1.47
C ILE A 7 -2.27 11.87 1.59
N LEU A 8 -1.95 12.91 2.36
CA LEU A 8 -0.58 13.37 2.54
C LEU A 8 0.31 12.32 3.21
N LYS A 9 -0.25 11.54 4.15
CA LYS A 9 0.45 10.41 4.78
C LYS A 9 0.78 9.33 3.75
N VAL A 10 -0.21 8.87 2.99
CA VAL A 10 0.00 7.85 1.94
C VAL A 10 0.99 8.32 0.87
N LEU A 11 0.98 9.60 0.50
CA LEU A 11 1.97 10.16 -0.43
C LEU A 11 3.39 10.08 0.14
N LYS A 12 3.56 10.42 1.42
CA LYS A 12 4.85 10.35 2.10
C LYS A 12 5.34 8.91 2.21
N ASP A 13 4.47 7.98 2.59
CA ASP A 13 4.81 6.56 2.76
C ASP A 13 5.22 5.90 1.44
N ARG A 14 4.72 6.43 0.32
CA ARG A 14 5.03 5.96 -1.04
C ARG A 14 6.12 6.74 -1.75
N ASN A 15 6.78 7.69 -1.08
CA ASN A 15 7.76 8.60 -1.70
C ASN A 15 7.24 9.30 -2.98
N MET A 16 5.94 9.55 -3.05
CA MET A 16 5.31 10.20 -4.20
C MET A 16 5.24 11.71 -3.98
N THR A 17 5.69 12.49 -4.97
CA THR A 17 5.64 13.95 -4.85
C THR A 17 4.22 14.47 -5.04
N GLN A 18 3.91 15.63 -4.45
CA GLN A 18 2.61 16.29 -4.67
C GLN A 18 2.40 16.65 -6.14
N ALA A 19 3.47 16.94 -6.88
CA ALA A 19 3.42 17.26 -8.30
C ALA A 19 2.99 16.05 -9.14
N GLU A 20 3.57 14.89 -8.89
CA GLU A 20 3.19 13.65 -9.58
C GLU A 20 1.76 13.25 -9.24
N PHE A 21 1.39 13.29 -7.96
CA PHE A 21 0.03 12.99 -7.53
C PHE A 21 -1.00 13.94 -8.16
N ALA A 22 -0.74 15.25 -8.14
CA ALA A 22 -1.63 16.24 -8.75
C ALA A 22 -1.87 15.95 -10.24
N LYS A 23 -0.80 15.62 -10.96
CA LYS A 23 -0.85 15.29 -12.39
C LYS A 23 -1.67 14.03 -12.64
N GLN A 24 -1.52 13.00 -11.81
CA GLN A 24 -2.25 11.74 -11.98
C GLN A 24 -3.74 11.84 -11.62
N VAL A 25 -4.09 12.62 -10.59
CA VAL A 25 -5.49 12.86 -10.20
C VAL A 25 -6.18 13.92 -11.09
N GLY A 26 -5.40 14.71 -11.82
CA GLY A 26 -5.92 15.78 -12.68
C GLY A 26 -6.36 17.02 -11.88
N ILE A 27 -5.60 17.39 -10.85
CA ILE A 27 -5.82 18.58 -10.02
C ILE A 27 -4.60 19.50 -10.06
N ALA A 28 -4.76 20.77 -9.70
CA ALA A 28 -3.62 21.66 -9.53
C ALA A 28 -2.84 21.31 -8.25
N THR A 29 -1.51 21.41 -8.31
CA THR A 29 -0.63 21.21 -7.13
C THR A 29 -0.94 22.16 -5.98
N SER A 30 -1.40 23.37 -6.31
CA SER A 30 -1.89 24.37 -5.34
C SER A 30 -3.06 23.83 -4.52
N THR A 31 -3.93 23.01 -5.10
CA THR A 31 -5.09 22.38 -4.42
C THR A 31 -4.63 21.51 -3.25
N ILE A 32 -3.58 20.72 -3.44
CA ILE A 32 -3.03 19.83 -2.40
C ILE A 32 -2.39 20.66 -1.28
N SER A 33 -1.67 21.72 -1.64
CA SER A 33 -1.11 22.66 -0.67
C SER A 33 -2.21 23.35 0.15
N GLU A 34 -3.35 23.67 -0.49
CA GLU A 34 -4.50 24.27 0.16
C GLU A 34 -5.20 23.30 1.12
N TRP A 35 -5.35 22.02 0.75
CA TRP A 35 -5.83 20.97 1.67
C TRP A 35 -5.01 20.91 2.96
N LYS A 36 -3.69 21.02 2.85
CA LYS A 36 -2.78 21.06 4.00
C LYS A 36 -2.95 22.34 4.83
N LYS A 37 -2.99 23.51 4.18
CA LYS A 37 -2.99 24.82 4.84
C LYS A 37 -4.33 25.17 5.49
N ARG A 38 -5.44 24.87 4.80
CA ARG A 38 -6.79 25.21 5.24
C ARG A 38 -7.54 24.04 5.89
N LYS A 39 -6.92 22.87 5.99
CA LYS A 39 -7.56 21.64 6.47
C LYS A 39 -8.85 21.32 5.70
N THR A 40 -8.83 21.59 4.39
CA THR A 40 -9.95 21.31 3.49
C THR A 40 -9.81 19.91 2.91
N ASN A 41 -10.94 19.25 2.63
CA ASN A 41 -10.96 17.92 2.02
C ASN A 41 -11.10 18.01 0.49
N PRO A 42 -10.62 17.00 -0.26
CA PRO A 42 -10.97 16.85 -1.66
C PRO A 42 -12.50 16.75 -1.84
N THR A 43 -12.97 17.18 -3.01
CA THR A 43 -14.37 17.04 -3.41
C THR A 43 -14.70 15.57 -3.68
N ALA A 44 -15.97 15.20 -3.49
CA ALA A 44 -16.42 13.80 -3.56
C ALA A 44 -16.18 13.15 -4.93
N ASP A 45 -16.29 13.93 -6.02
CA ASP A 45 -16.01 13.51 -7.39
C ASP A 45 -14.56 13.06 -7.60
N LYS A 46 -13.62 13.57 -6.79
CA LYS A 46 -12.20 13.22 -6.85
C LYS A 46 -11.80 12.06 -5.97
N ILE A 47 -12.68 11.56 -5.10
CA ILE A 47 -12.34 10.48 -4.17
C ILE A 47 -11.92 9.22 -4.90
N MET A 48 -12.66 8.81 -5.94
CA MET A 48 -12.32 7.60 -6.69
C MET A 48 -11.00 7.75 -7.47
N ASP A 49 -10.77 8.91 -8.09
CA ASP A 49 -9.51 9.21 -8.79
C ASP A 49 -8.32 9.14 -7.82
N ILE A 50 -8.47 9.73 -6.63
CA ILE A 50 -7.47 9.70 -5.56
C ILE A 50 -7.22 8.26 -5.12
N CYS A 51 -8.26 7.47 -4.87
CA CYS A 51 -8.15 6.06 -4.50
C CYS A 51 -7.43 5.23 -5.56
N ASN A 52 -7.70 5.47 -6.84
CA ASN A 52 -7.04 4.79 -7.95
C ASN A 52 -5.55 5.14 -8.02
N VAL A 53 -5.19 6.42 -7.92
CA VAL A 53 -3.78 6.86 -7.94
C VAL A 53 -3.02 6.35 -6.71
N LEU A 54 -3.65 6.45 -5.54
CA LEU A 54 -3.08 5.99 -4.29
C LEU A 54 -3.26 4.49 -4.08
N GLN A 55 -3.83 3.72 -5.02
CA GLN A 55 -4.09 2.27 -4.87
C GLN A 55 -4.59 1.91 -3.45
N ILE A 56 -5.62 2.60 -2.98
CA ILE A 56 -6.30 2.36 -1.70
C ILE A 56 -7.80 2.30 -1.95
N THR A 57 -8.53 1.68 -1.03
CA THR A 57 -9.99 1.66 -1.11
C THR A 57 -10.60 2.99 -0.62
N PRO A 58 -11.80 3.35 -1.11
CA PRO A 58 -12.55 4.47 -0.57
C PRO A 58 -12.84 4.32 0.93
N GLU A 59 -13.05 3.09 1.41
CA GLU A 59 -13.23 2.80 2.83
C GLU A 59 -12.00 3.22 3.65
N GLN A 60 -10.80 2.82 3.23
CA GLN A 60 -9.54 3.21 3.90
C GLN A 60 -9.36 4.73 3.91
N LEU A 61 -9.65 5.40 2.79
CA LEU A 61 -9.54 6.85 2.68
C LEU A 61 -10.55 7.61 3.57
N LEU A 62 -11.80 7.14 3.62
CA LEU A 62 -12.90 7.81 4.33
C LEU A 62 -12.93 7.49 5.83
N THR A 63 -12.60 6.27 6.22
CA THR A 63 -12.63 5.82 7.61
C THR A 63 -11.28 5.97 8.31
N GLY A 64 -10.17 5.94 7.56
CA GLY A 64 -8.82 5.94 8.11
C GLY A 64 -8.32 4.56 8.57
N LYS A 65 -9.15 3.52 8.49
CA LYS A 65 -8.77 2.15 8.86
C LYS A 65 -7.60 1.66 8.00
N GLY A 66 -6.52 1.21 8.64
CA GLY A 66 -5.28 0.80 7.97
C GLY A 66 -4.35 1.95 7.54
N ILE A 67 -4.73 3.22 7.76
CA ILE A 67 -3.88 4.41 7.52
C ILE A 67 -3.54 5.10 8.85
N GLU A 68 -4.48 5.13 9.80
CA GLU A 68 -4.34 5.80 11.10
C GLU A 68 -3.76 4.89 12.20
N ASP A 69 -3.65 3.58 11.95
CA ASP A 69 -3.29 2.55 12.94
C ASP A 69 -1.77 2.53 13.26
N GLU A 70 -1.21 3.69 13.58
CA GLU A 70 0.23 3.88 13.78
C GLU A 70 0.70 3.93 15.24
N GLU A 71 -0.14 3.53 16.20
CA GLU A 71 0.32 3.37 17.61
C GLU A 71 0.64 1.92 18.00
N ASN A 72 0.53 0.94 17.10
CA ASN A 72 0.95 -0.44 17.38
C ASN A 72 1.55 -1.16 16.16
N ILE A 73 2.42 -0.48 15.41
CA ILE A 73 3.30 -1.19 14.48
C ILE A 73 4.63 -1.36 15.19
N ASN A 74 4.65 -2.42 16.01
CA ASN A 74 5.86 -3.15 16.34
C ASN A 74 6.70 -3.24 15.06
N VAL A 75 7.96 -2.86 15.17
CA VAL A 75 8.95 -2.92 14.11
C VAL A 75 8.98 -4.34 13.55
N THR A 76 8.27 -4.59 12.47
CA THR A 76 8.49 -5.70 11.55
C THR A 76 8.31 -5.13 10.15
N SER A 77 9.39 -4.47 9.73
CA SER A 77 9.88 -4.38 8.34
C SER A 77 8.89 -3.94 7.25
N ARG A 78 8.93 -2.64 6.92
CA ARG A 78 9.43 -2.03 5.67
C ARG A 78 9.57 -2.81 4.33
N GLU A 79 9.06 -4.03 4.14
CA GLU A 79 9.44 -4.91 3.00
C GLU A 79 8.29 -5.47 2.15
N SER A 80 7.03 -5.08 2.35
CA SER A 80 5.93 -5.61 1.52
C SER A 80 5.59 -4.78 0.28
N CYS A 81 6.59 -4.24 -0.43
CA CYS A 81 6.36 -3.85 -1.82
C CYS A 81 6.59 -5.06 -2.72
N PHE A 82 5.52 -5.62 -3.27
CA PHE A 82 5.62 -6.68 -4.28
C PHE A 82 6.42 -6.16 -5.48
N THR A 83 7.55 -6.79 -5.75
CA THR A 83 8.32 -6.60 -6.97
C THR A 83 7.58 -7.24 -8.15
N PRO A 84 7.92 -6.88 -9.40
CA PRO A 84 7.39 -7.58 -10.57
C PRO A 84 7.62 -9.11 -10.52
N TYR A 85 8.69 -9.54 -9.84
CA TYR A 85 9.00 -10.94 -9.64
C TYR A 85 8.04 -11.61 -8.63
N ASP A 86 7.66 -10.92 -7.56
CA ASP A 86 6.68 -11.46 -6.59
C ASP A 86 5.31 -11.62 -7.24
N ILE A 87 4.92 -10.68 -8.11
CA ILE A 87 3.68 -10.78 -8.89
C ILE A 87 3.74 -11.98 -9.85
N GLN A 88 4.88 -12.17 -10.53
CA GLN A 88 5.09 -13.29 -11.44
C GLN A 88 5.07 -14.64 -10.69
N LEU A 89 5.72 -14.73 -9.53
CA LEU A 89 5.73 -15.93 -8.71
C LEU A 89 4.30 -16.38 -8.32
N VAL A 90 3.44 -15.42 -7.98
CA VAL A 90 2.03 -15.70 -7.66
C VAL A 90 1.25 -16.14 -8.90
N GLN A 91 1.51 -15.56 -10.07
CA GLN A 91 0.88 -16.00 -11.32
C GLN A 91 1.29 -17.43 -11.70
N ASP A 92 2.60 -17.72 -11.62
CA ASP A 92 3.14 -19.04 -11.92
C ASP A 92 2.61 -20.08 -10.93
N TYR A 93 2.48 -19.73 -9.65
CA TYR A 93 1.86 -20.59 -8.63
C TYR A 93 0.44 -20.99 -8.99
N HIS A 94 -0.41 -20.04 -9.42
CA HIS A 94 -1.78 -20.33 -9.84
C HIS A 94 -1.85 -21.18 -11.12
N GLY A 95 -0.80 -21.17 -11.95
CA GLY A 95 -0.68 -22.02 -13.12
C GLY A 95 -0.31 -23.49 -12.82
N LEU A 96 0.14 -23.79 -11.60
CA LEU A 96 0.52 -25.14 -11.19
C LEU A 96 -0.69 -26.01 -10.81
N LYS A 97 -0.52 -27.33 -10.91
CA LYS A 97 -1.51 -28.28 -10.37
C LYS A 97 -1.48 -28.27 -8.84
N GLU A 98 -2.62 -28.61 -8.23
CA GLU A 98 -2.79 -28.58 -6.76
C GLU A 98 -1.70 -29.39 -6.00
N GLU A 99 -1.29 -30.55 -6.52
CA GLU A 99 -0.21 -31.34 -5.92
C GLU A 99 1.15 -30.62 -5.97
N GLN A 100 1.43 -29.89 -7.04
CA GLN A 100 2.67 -29.13 -7.20
C GLN A 100 2.68 -27.89 -6.30
N GLN A 101 1.52 -27.23 -6.15
CA GLN A 101 1.34 -26.13 -5.20
C GLN A 101 1.60 -26.58 -3.76
N LYS A 102 1.01 -27.72 -3.34
CA LYS A 102 1.24 -28.30 -2.02
C LYS A 102 2.72 -28.61 -1.77
N ARG A 103 3.40 -29.16 -2.78
CA ARG A 103 4.83 -29.45 -2.70
C ARG A 103 5.67 -28.18 -2.55
N LEU A 104 5.34 -27.12 -3.28
CA LEU A 104 6.04 -25.83 -3.17
C LEU A 104 5.85 -25.21 -1.78
N MET A 105 4.63 -25.27 -1.24
CA MET A 105 4.34 -24.77 0.12
C MET A 105 5.12 -25.54 1.19
N ALA A 106 5.17 -26.87 1.09
CA ALA A 106 5.96 -27.69 2.02
C ALA A 106 7.46 -27.35 1.95
N TYR A 107 7.98 -27.05 0.75
CA TYR A 107 9.36 -26.60 0.59
C TYR A 107 9.59 -25.22 1.22
N MET A 108 8.67 -24.28 1.03
CA MET A 108 8.74 -22.95 1.65
C MET A 108 8.73 -23.04 3.18
N GLU A 109 7.89 -23.91 3.76
CA GLU A 109 7.87 -24.16 5.21
C GLU A 109 9.18 -24.77 5.72
N ALA A 110 9.75 -25.72 4.98
CA ALA A 110 11.04 -26.32 5.32
C ALA A 110 12.16 -25.27 5.35
N LEU A 111 12.20 -24.36 4.36
CA LEU A 111 13.16 -23.26 4.32
C LEU A 111 13.01 -22.30 5.50
N LYS A 112 11.78 -21.90 5.85
CA LYS A 112 11.51 -21.05 7.02
C LYS A 112 12.00 -21.71 8.31
N LYS A 113 11.78 -23.01 8.44
CA LYS A 113 12.23 -23.79 9.59
C LYS A 113 13.76 -23.84 9.68
N ILE A 114 14.45 -24.03 8.55
CA ILE A 114 15.92 -24.02 8.51
C ILE A 114 16.45 -22.66 8.93
N GLN A 115 15.93 -21.57 8.37
CA GLN A 115 16.33 -20.22 8.75
C GLN A 115 16.15 -19.96 10.25
N SER A 116 15.02 -20.37 10.83
CA SER A 116 14.77 -20.22 12.28
C SER A 116 15.72 -21.04 13.16
N LEU A 117 16.36 -22.08 12.62
CA LEU A 117 17.34 -22.90 13.32
C LEU A 117 18.77 -22.35 13.15
N GLU A 118 19.05 -21.63 12.07
CA GLU A 118 20.34 -20.97 11.80
C GLU A 118 20.50 -19.65 12.58
N GLU A 119 19.40 -19.05 13.02
CA GLU A 119 19.37 -17.81 13.81
C GLU A 119 19.54 -18.03 15.34
N ILE A 120 19.86 -19.27 15.78
CA ILE A 120 20.16 -19.68 17.18
C ILE A 120 21.66 -19.92 17.35
#